data_AF-A0A944F5S5-F1
#
_entry.id   AF-A0A944F5S5-F1
#
_cell.length_a   1.000
_cell.length_b   1.000
_cell.length_c   1.000
_cell.angle_alpha   90.00
_cell.angle_beta   90.00
_cell.angle_gamma   90.00
#
_symmetry.space_group_name_H-M   'P 1'
#
loop_
_entity.id
_entity.type
_entity.pdbx_description
1 polymer ?
#
loop_
_entity_poly.entity_id
_entity_poly.type
_entity_poly.pdbx_seq_one_letter_code
_entity_poly.pdbx_strand_id
1 'polypeptide(L)'
;MILLRDQDTDSGCDLALVTTDLTTPAPALITRYSWRWSIDVTIAEARDLLGAGQAHNRTRRAVERTVPFTLYCYTITVIWYALHGHHPSDAADRREHAPWYTTKTDPSDSDIVAKLRRVTIAARFLPTRPGQPTEQEIRAVQHAWATASLATAA
;
A
#
# COMPACT_ATOMS: atom_id res chain seq x y z
N MET A 1 -24.24 -11.50 -25.59
CA MET A 1 -24.62 -11.67 -24.17
C MET A 1 -24.18 -13.06 -23.74
N ILE A 2 -23.51 -13.19 -22.59
CA ILE A 2 -23.06 -14.45 -22.01
C ILE A 2 -23.73 -14.58 -20.64
N LEU A 3 -24.36 -15.71 -20.35
CA LEU A 3 -25.03 -15.97 -19.08
C LEU A 3 -24.17 -16.95 -18.27
N LEU A 4 -23.82 -16.56 -17.04
CA LEU A 4 -23.09 -17.39 -16.09
C LEU A 4 -24.05 -17.83 -14.99
N ARG A 5 -23.93 -19.11 -14.64
CA ARG A 5 -24.69 -19.74 -13.58
C ARG A 5 -23.73 -20.49 -12.67
N ASP A 6 -23.91 -20.29 -11.37
CA ASP A 6 -23.26 -21.03 -10.32
C ASP A 6 -23.75 -22.49 -10.35
N GLN A 7 -22.81 -23.42 -10.22
CA GLN A 7 -23.11 -24.85 -10.28
C GLN A 7 -23.88 -25.32 -9.05
N ASP A 8 -23.76 -24.60 -7.93
CA ASP A 8 -24.37 -24.97 -6.65
C ASP A 8 -25.76 -24.36 -6.43
N THR A 9 -26.22 -23.50 -7.36
CA THR A 9 -27.47 -22.74 -7.19
C THR A 9 -28.52 -23.12 -8.25
N ASP A 10 -29.74 -23.47 -7.79
CA ASP A 10 -30.83 -23.87 -8.69
C ASP A 10 -31.68 -22.69 -9.22
N SER A 11 -31.42 -21.49 -8.72
CA SER A 11 -32.14 -20.27 -9.09
C SER A 11 -31.45 -19.47 -10.20
N GLY A 12 -31.95 -19.58 -11.43
CA GLY A 12 -31.71 -18.60 -12.50
C GLY A 12 -30.25 -18.37 -12.92
N CYS A 13 -30.01 -17.26 -13.63
CA CYS A 13 -28.68 -16.82 -14.05
C CYS A 13 -28.13 -15.83 -13.02
N ASP A 14 -26.96 -16.11 -12.44
CA ASP A 14 -26.35 -15.24 -11.41
C ASP A 14 -25.68 -14.00 -12.00
N LEU A 15 -25.15 -14.10 -13.22
CA LEU A 15 -24.44 -13.00 -13.86
C LEU A 15 -24.62 -13.01 -15.38
N ALA A 16 -25.13 -11.90 -15.92
CA ALA A 16 -25.19 -11.67 -17.36
C ALA A 16 -24.07 -10.71 -17.80
N LEU A 17 -23.15 -11.18 -18.63
CA LEU A 17 -22.13 -10.34 -19.28
C LEU A 17 -22.65 -9.84 -20.63
N VAL A 18 -22.70 -8.52 -20.77
CA VAL A 18 -23.07 -7.84 -22.02
C VAL A 18 -21.81 -7.17 -22.58
N THR A 19 -21.53 -7.41 -23.87
CA THR A 19 -20.37 -6.85 -24.56
C THR A 19 -20.79 -6.34 -25.94
N THR A 20 -20.10 -5.31 -26.43
CA THR A 20 -20.19 -4.82 -27.81
C THR A 20 -19.18 -5.52 -28.74
N ASP A 21 -18.25 -6.30 -28.20
CA ASP A 21 -17.30 -7.10 -28.95
C ASP A 21 -17.97 -8.36 -29.50
N LEU A 22 -18.07 -8.45 -30.83
CA LEU A 22 -18.70 -9.55 -31.55
C LEU A 22 -17.71 -10.63 -32.01
N THR A 23 -16.42 -10.42 -31.80
CA THR A 23 -15.34 -11.22 -32.40
C THR A 23 -14.58 -12.06 -31.38
N THR A 24 -14.42 -11.55 -30.15
CA THR A 24 -13.69 -12.27 -29.11
C THR A 24 -14.51 -13.45 -28.59
N PRO A 25 -13.90 -14.65 -28.47
CA PRO A 25 -14.60 -15.83 -27.96
C PRO A 25 -14.98 -15.67 -26.48
N ALA A 26 -16.09 -16.30 -26.08
CA ALA A 26 -16.66 -16.18 -24.73
C ALA A 26 -15.67 -16.44 -23.57
N PRO A 27 -14.80 -17.47 -23.59
CA PRO A 27 -13.84 -17.70 -22.51
C PRO A 27 -12.85 -16.54 -22.30
N ALA A 28 -12.43 -15.89 -23.38
CA ALA A 28 -11.53 -14.73 -23.31
C ALA A 28 -12.25 -13.50 -22.74
N LEU A 29 -13.54 -13.32 -23.06
CA LEU A 29 -14.37 -12.25 -22.48
C LEU A 29 -14.58 -12.47 -20.97
N ILE A 30 -14.85 -13.70 -20.53
CA ILE A 30 -14.99 -14.05 -19.11
C ILE A 30 -13.68 -13.79 -18.37
N THR A 31 -12.55 -14.20 -18.96
CA THR A 31 -11.21 -13.95 -18.40
C THR A 31 -10.93 -12.45 -18.26
N ARG A 32 -11.27 -11.64 -19.28
CA ARG A 32 -11.14 -10.19 -19.17
C ARG A 32 -12.04 -9.61 -18.07
N TYR A 33 -13.26 -10.11 -17.95
CA TYR A 33 -14.17 -9.67 -16.90
C TYR A 33 -13.64 -9.97 -15.50
N SER A 34 -12.98 -11.12 -15.29
CA SER A 34 -12.44 -11.47 -13.97
C SER A 34 -11.37 -10.50 -13.48
N TRP A 35 -10.62 -9.87 -14.38
CA TRP A 35 -9.60 -8.86 -14.03
C TRP A 35 -10.18 -7.61 -13.39
N ARG A 36 -11.49 -7.36 -13.55
CA ARG A 36 -12.20 -6.26 -12.87
C ARG A 36 -12.05 -6.34 -11.36
N TRP A 37 -12.02 -7.54 -10.78
CA TRP A 37 -11.92 -7.74 -9.33
C TRP A 37 -10.67 -7.08 -8.72
N SER A 38 -9.59 -6.96 -9.51
CA SER A 38 -8.36 -6.29 -9.08
C SER A 38 -8.60 -4.82 -8.67
N ILE A 39 -9.63 -4.15 -9.21
CA ILE A 39 -9.99 -2.78 -8.83
C ILE A 39 -10.55 -2.76 -7.40
N ASP A 40 -11.44 -3.71 -7.09
CA ASP A 40 -12.08 -3.80 -5.77
C ASP A 40 -11.03 -4.13 -4.70
N VAL A 41 -10.08 -5.03 -5.01
CA VAL A 41 -8.91 -5.32 -4.15
C VAL A 41 -8.07 -4.07 -3.94
N THR A 42 -7.75 -3.34 -5.00
CA THR A 42 -6.94 -2.10 -4.90
C THR A 42 -7.60 -1.06 -3.99
N ILE A 43 -8.93 -0.89 -4.09
CA ILE A 43 -9.67 0.06 -3.25
C ILE A 43 -9.67 -0.39 -1.79
N ALA A 44 -9.84 -1.69 -1.53
CA ALA A 44 -9.78 -2.24 -0.18
C ALA A 44 -8.39 -2.07 0.44
N GLU A 45 -7.32 -2.44 -0.28
CA GLU A 45 -5.95 -2.32 0.20
C GLU A 45 -5.52 -0.86 0.40
N ALA A 46 -5.90 0.05 -0.49
CA ALA A 46 -5.63 1.47 -0.33
C ALA A 46 -6.35 2.06 0.90
N ARG A 47 -7.54 1.55 1.24
CA ARG A 47 -8.28 1.92 2.44
C ARG A 47 -7.55 1.45 3.70
N ASP A 48 -7.11 0.20 3.71
CA ASP A 48 -6.64 -0.49 4.91
C ASP A 48 -5.14 -0.30 5.16
N LEU A 49 -4.30 -0.44 4.13
CA LEU A 49 -2.84 -0.35 4.27
C LEU A 49 -2.30 1.07 4.27
N LEU A 50 -2.88 1.94 3.43
CA LEU A 50 -2.44 3.33 3.28
C LEU A 50 -3.30 4.32 4.09
N GLY A 51 -4.32 3.83 4.78
CA GLY A 51 -5.10 4.60 5.73
C GLY A 51 -6.12 5.56 5.09
N ALA A 52 -6.50 5.38 3.82
CA ALA A 52 -7.58 6.19 3.25
C ALA A 52 -8.90 6.01 4.02
N GLY A 53 -9.15 4.83 4.60
CA GLY A 53 -10.32 4.58 5.45
C GLY A 53 -10.23 5.20 6.84
N GLN A 54 -9.01 5.49 7.31
CA GLN A 54 -8.74 6.06 8.63
C GLN A 54 -8.61 7.59 8.59
N ALA A 55 -8.76 8.20 7.40
CA ALA A 55 -8.72 9.64 7.24
C ALA A 55 -9.99 10.28 7.82
N HIS A 56 -9.83 11.09 8.86
CA HIS A 56 -10.93 11.78 9.55
C HIS A 56 -11.39 13.04 8.79
N ASN A 57 -11.74 12.87 7.52
CA ASN A 57 -12.17 13.96 6.65
C ASN A 57 -13.58 14.42 6.99
N ARG A 58 -13.75 15.68 7.41
CA ARG A 58 -15.05 16.28 7.77
C ARG A 58 -15.71 17.08 6.64
N THR A 59 -15.04 17.25 5.52
CA THR A 59 -15.56 18.01 4.37
C THR A 59 -15.39 17.21 3.07
N ARG A 60 -16.32 17.42 2.14
CA ARG A 60 -16.27 16.84 0.79
C ARG A 60 -14.93 17.11 0.10
N ARG A 61 -14.45 18.36 0.16
CA ARG A 61 -13.18 18.77 -0.45
C ARG A 61 -11.96 18.03 0.12
N ALA A 62 -11.99 17.67 1.40
CA ALA A 62 -10.91 16.89 2.01
C ALA A 62 -10.92 15.43 1.53
N VAL A 63 -12.10 14.83 1.37
CA VAL A 63 -12.26 13.47 0.81
C VAL A 63 -11.79 13.42 -0.65
N GLU A 64 -12.25 14.39 -1.46
CA GLU A 64 -11.89 14.51 -2.89
C GLU A 64 -10.38 14.69 -3.13
N ARG A 65 -9.62 15.08 -2.10
CA ARG A 65 -8.15 15.16 -2.16
C ARG A 65 -7.47 13.93 -1.61
N THR A 66 -7.93 13.45 -0.45
CA THR A 66 -7.25 12.37 0.28
C THR A 66 -7.37 11.04 -0.46
N VAL A 67 -8.56 10.68 -0.93
CA VAL A 67 -8.78 9.36 -1.55
C VAL A 67 -7.99 9.22 -2.86
N PRO A 68 -8.04 10.17 -3.81
CA PRO A 68 -7.24 10.06 -5.03
C PRO A 68 -5.73 10.08 -4.75
N PHE A 69 -5.28 10.88 -3.78
CA PHE A 69 -3.88 10.91 -3.39
C PHE A 69 -3.41 9.56 -2.84
N THR A 70 -4.21 8.92 -1.99
CA THR A 70 -3.87 7.59 -1.47
C THR A 70 -3.82 6.52 -2.57
N LEU A 71 -4.76 6.54 -3.52
CA LEU A 71 -4.74 5.64 -4.68
C LEU A 71 -3.52 5.88 -5.57
N TYR A 72 -3.09 7.13 -5.72
CA TYR A 72 -1.86 7.48 -6.44
C TYR A 72 -0.62 6.94 -5.74
N CYS A 73 -0.52 7.09 -4.41
CA CYS A 73 0.56 6.51 -3.60
C CYS A 73 0.59 4.99 -3.68
N TYR A 74 -0.58 4.33 -3.67
CA TYR A 74 -0.68 2.88 -3.89
C TYR A 74 -0.11 2.48 -5.25
N THR A 75 -0.53 3.18 -6.30
CA THR A 75 -0.07 2.93 -7.68
C THR A 75 1.45 3.06 -7.79
N ILE A 76 2.04 4.12 -7.23
CA ILE A 76 3.50 4.28 -7.19
C ILE A 76 4.17 3.13 -6.44
N THR A 77 3.59 2.70 -5.32
CA THR A 77 4.14 1.61 -4.49
C THR A 77 4.19 0.29 -5.27
N VAL A 78 3.11 -0.06 -5.97
CA VAL A 78 3.03 -1.27 -6.81
C VAL A 78 4.00 -1.17 -7.99
N ILE A 79 4.05 -0.04 -8.69
CA ILE A 79 4.98 0.17 -9.82
C ILE A 79 6.44 0.09 -9.35
N TRP A 80 6.77 0.74 -8.24
CA TRP A 80 8.12 0.64 -7.66
C TRP A 80 8.48 -0.80 -7.36
N TYR A 81 7.56 -1.56 -6.77
CA TYR A 81 7.80 -2.96 -6.46
C TYR A 81 8.04 -3.79 -7.72
N ALA A 82 7.18 -3.65 -8.73
CA ALA A 82 7.30 -4.36 -10.00
C ALA A 82 8.61 -4.07 -10.74
N LEU A 83 9.11 -2.83 -10.67
CA LEU A 83 10.28 -2.40 -11.44
C LEU A 83 11.61 -2.54 -10.68
N HIS A 84 11.62 -2.29 -9.37
CA HIS A 84 12.86 -2.15 -8.59
C HIS A 84 12.80 -2.83 -7.22
N GLY A 85 11.61 -3.02 -6.66
CA GLY A 85 11.44 -3.52 -5.30
C GLY A 85 11.35 -5.04 -5.20
N HIS A 86 10.99 -5.76 -6.27
CA HIS A 86 10.81 -7.22 -6.23
C HIS A 86 12.14 -7.97 -6.06
N HIS A 87 12.18 -8.93 -5.15
CA HIS A 87 13.29 -9.87 -5.02
C HIS A 87 12.76 -11.32 -4.85
N PRO A 88 13.39 -12.34 -5.48
CA PRO A 88 12.92 -13.72 -5.39
C PRO A 88 12.85 -14.29 -3.96
N SER A 89 13.60 -13.72 -3.01
CA SER A 89 13.55 -14.13 -1.60
C SER A 89 12.37 -13.56 -0.83
N ASP A 90 11.59 -12.62 -1.37
CA ASP A 90 10.60 -11.86 -0.58
C ASP A 90 9.59 -12.77 0.13
N ALA A 91 9.12 -13.83 -0.54
CA ALA A 91 8.24 -14.80 0.08
C ALA A 91 8.95 -15.64 1.15
N ALA A 92 10.22 -16.00 0.96
CA ALA A 92 11.01 -16.73 1.95
C ALA A 92 11.28 -15.87 3.19
N ASP A 93 11.71 -14.63 2.99
CA ASP A 93 11.94 -13.65 4.05
C ASP A 93 10.64 -13.42 4.85
N ARG A 94 9.50 -13.40 4.15
CA ARG A 94 8.19 -13.26 4.80
C ARG A 94 7.81 -14.47 5.66
N ARG A 95 8.16 -15.68 5.24
CA ARG A 95 7.97 -16.93 6.02
C ARG A 95 8.89 -16.98 7.23
N GLU A 96 10.09 -16.44 7.14
CA GLU A 96 11.00 -16.31 8.30
C GLU A 96 10.38 -15.41 9.39
N HIS A 97 9.78 -14.28 8.98
CA HIS A 97 9.15 -13.34 9.91
C HIS A 97 7.75 -13.75 10.38
N ALA A 98 7.07 -14.68 9.70
CA ALA A 98 5.86 -15.33 10.18
C ALA A 98 5.88 -16.83 9.86
N PRO A 99 6.52 -17.62 10.74
CA PRO A 99 6.72 -19.06 10.49
C PRO A 99 5.41 -19.85 10.40
N TRP A 100 4.29 -19.28 10.86
CA TRP A 100 2.96 -19.89 10.74
C TRP A 100 2.38 -19.85 9.32
N TYR A 101 2.94 -19.03 8.40
CA TYR A 101 2.51 -18.96 7.00
C TYR A 101 3.38 -19.87 6.11
N THR A 102 3.25 -21.19 6.24
CA THR A 102 4.14 -22.14 5.56
C THR A 102 3.95 -22.23 4.05
N THR A 103 2.76 -21.90 3.54
CA THR A 103 2.36 -22.09 2.14
C THR A 103 2.46 -20.84 1.27
N LYS A 104 2.84 -19.68 1.84
CA LYS A 104 2.85 -18.42 1.09
C LYS A 104 3.97 -18.42 0.04
N THR A 105 3.62 -18.41 -1.24
CA THR A 105 4.58 -18.42 -2.37
C THR A 105 4.88 -17.05 -2.92
N ASP A 106 3.92 -16.13 -2.84
CA ASP A 106 3.98 -14.81 -3.47
C ASP A 106 3.82 -13.69 -2.43
N PRO A 107 4.46 -12.54 -2.65
CA PRO A 107 4.29 -11.35 -1.82
C PRO A 107 2.85 -10.84 -1.90
N SER A 108 2.26 -10.44 -0.77
CA SER A 108 1.00 -9.69 -0.75
C SER A 108 1.23 -8.19 -0.80
N ASP A 109 0.20 -7.40 -1.09
CA ASP A 109 0.27 -5.92 -1.08
C ASP A 109 0.80 -5.38 0.26
N SER A 110 0.41 -6.01 1.37
CA SER A 110 0.94 -5.69 2.70
C SER A 110 2.44 -5.95 2.84
N ASP A 111 2.99 -6.98 2.18
CA ASP A 111 4.43 -7.26 2.17
C ASP A 111 5.17 -6.21 1.34
N ILE A 112 4.58 -5.81 0.21
CA ILE A 112 5.11 -4.76 -0.66
C ILE A 112 5.20 -3.43 0.10
N VAL A 113 4.11 -3.02 0.77
CA VAL A 113 4.09 -1.80 1.59
C VAL A 113 5.09 -1.89 2.74
N ALA A 114 5.18 -3.04 3.42
CA ALA A 114 6.15 -3.25 4.49
C ALA A 114 7.60 -3.17 3.97
N LYS A 115 7.89 -3.72 2.79
CA LYS A 115 9.19 -3.64 2.14
C LYS A 115 9.54 -2.20 1.76
N LEU A 116 8.62 -1.47 1.13
CA LEU A 116 8.83 -0.05 0.80
C LEU A 116 9.15 0.78 2.04
N ARG A 117 8.43 0.53 3.15
CA ARG A 117 8.70 1.18 4.43
C ARG A 117 10.10 0.87 4.94
N ARG A 118 10.53 -0.40 4.93
CA ARG A 118 11.89 -0.81 5.34
C ARG A 118 12.95 -0.16 4.48
N VAL A 119 12.80 -0.17 3.15
CA VAL A 119 13.75 0.44 2.22
C VAL A 119 13.82 1.95 2.39
N THR A 120 12.69 2.63 2.59
CA THR A 120 12.66 4.09 2.81
C THR A 120 13.31 4.47 4.13
N ILE A 121 13.06 3.70 5.20
CA ILE A 121 13.73 3.88 6.50
C ILE A 121 15.23 3.66 6.31
N ALA A 122 15.64 2.53 5.74
CA ALA A 122 17.06 2.24 5.50
C ALA A 122 17.72 3.35 4.65
N ALA A 123 17.09 3.84 3.58
CA ALA A 123 17.64 4.91 2.76
C ALA A 123 17.74 6.26 3.48
N ARG A 124 16.83 6.55 4.42
CA ARG A 124 16.87 7.78 5.23
C ARG A 124 17.83 7.70 6.41
N PHE A 125 18.04 6.51 6.97
CA PHE A 125 18.92 6.27 8.11
C PHE A 125 20.30 5.73 7.72
N LEU A 126 20.52 5.31 6.46
CA LEU A 126 21.85 5.27 5.87
C LEU A 126 22.34 6.72 5.79
N PRO A 127 23.56 7.01 6.25
CA PRO A 127 23.89 8.36 6.65
C PRO A 127 24.14 9.22 5.41
N THR A 128 23.20 10.12 5.12
CA THR A 128 23.63 11.51 4.98
C THR A 128 24.33 11.81 6.30
N ARG A 129 25.67 11.95 6.31
CA ARG A 129 26.42 12.48 7.45
C ARG A 129 26.42 14.02 7.36
N PRO A 130 25.46 14.76 7.92
CA PRO A 130 25.86 15.92 8.71
C PRO A 130 26.35 15.37 10.05
N GLY A 131 27.51 15.83 10.53
CA GLY A 131 28.18 15.28 11.71
C GLY A 131 27.21 15.00 12.85
N GLN A 132 27.21 13.76 13.36
CA GLN A 132 26.43 13.40 14.53
C GLN A 132 26.92 14.29 15.68
N PRO A 133 26.06 15.14 16.27
CA PRO A 133 26.49 16.04 17.32
C PRO A 133 27.08 15.22 18.46
N THR A 134 28.29 15.57 18.88
CA THR A 134 28.90 15.01 20.07
C THR A 134 28.02 15.30 21.28
N GLU A 135 28.10 14.45 22.31
CA GLU A 135 27.35 14.63 23.55
C GLU A 135 27.55 16.04 24.16
N GLN A 136 28.72 16.62 23.94
CA GLN A 136 29.04 18.00 24.32
C GLN A 136 28.20 19.04 23.58
N GLU A 137 27.99 18.88 22.27
CA GLU A 137 27.15 19.78 21.45
C GLU A 137 25.68 19.68 21.85
N ILE A 138 25.20 18.46 22.15
CA ILE A 138 23.84 18.22 22.65
C ILE A 138 23.62 18.93 23.99
N ARG A 139 24.56 18.75 24.93
CA ARG A 139 24.49 19.39 26.25
C ARG A 139 24.61 20.91 26.16
N ALA A 140 25.41 21.44 25.23
CA ALA A 140 25.53 22.89 25.01
C ALA A 140 24.21 23.51 24.54
N VAL A 141 23.51 22.86 23.60
CA VAL A 141 22.20 23.32 23.11
C VAL A 141 21.14 23.26 24.23
N GLN A 142 21.14 22.18 25.03
CA GLN A 142 20.23 22.04 26.16
C GLN A 142 20.46 23.11 27.23
N HIS A 143 21.72 23.42 27.54
CA HIS A 143 22.07 24.52 28.45
C HIS A 143 21.61 25.88 27.91
N ALA A 144 21.85 26.16 26.62
CA ALA A 144 21.43 27.40 25.99
C ALA A 144 19.90 27.61 26.06
N TRP A 145 19.12 26.53 25.86
CA TRP A 145 17.66 26.58 25.99
C TRP A 145 17.20 26.80 27.43
N ALA A 146 17.83 26.16 28.41
CA ALA A 146 17.52 26.38 29.81
C ALA A 146 17.78 27.84 30.22
N THR A 147 18.93 28.42 29.81
CA THR A 147 19.24 29.82 30.09
C THR A 147 18.28 30.80 29.41
N ALA A 148 17.88 30.51 28.16
CA ALA A 148 16.93 31.35 27.43
C ALA A 148 15.54 31.34 28.09
N SER A 149 15.07 30.17 28.55
CA SER A 149 13.76 30.06 29.24
C SER A 149 13.71 30.86 30.55
N LEU A 150 14.84 30.90 31.28
CA LEU A 150 14.97 31.66 32.52
C LEU A 150 15.05 33.17 32.24
N ALA A 151 15.69 33.58 31.14
CA ALA A 151 15.78 34.99 30.74
C ALA A 151 14.44 35.57 30.26
N THR A 152 13.55 34.77 29.67
CA THR A 152 12.19 35.19 29.29
C THR A 152 11.20 35.25 30.45
N ALA A 153 11.56 34.69 31.62
CA ALA A 153 10.69 34.64 32.80
C ALA A 153 10.98 35.73 33.85
N ALA A 154 11.94 36.62 33.57
CA ALA A 154 12.32 37.78 34.39
C ALA A 154 11.92 39.09 33.69
#